data_AF-A0A371K2I9-F1
#
_entry.id   AF-A0A371K2I9-F1
#
_cell.length_a   1.000
_cell.length_b   1.000
_cell.length_c   1.000
_cell.angle_alpha   90.00
_cell.angle_beta   90.00
_cell.angle_gamma   90.00
#
_symmetry.space_group_name_H-M   'P 1'
#
loop_
_entity.id
_entity.type
_entity.pdbx_description
1 polymer ?
#
loop_
_entity_poly.entity_id
_entity_poly.type
_entity_poly.pdbx_seq_one_letter_code
_entity_poly.pdbx_strand_id
1 'polypeptide(L)'
;MVRRTDRGVWKHMGLRPTHWAAWGMGTLLAFLAFAACAADDLAPLRAQFRLPDDKVDYATVKLTVDRLIDPSTNTAAVRRQLDQWERATRGNVPANPTARQVLDALLKTLYVPGPWNQNRPFTYDLDDPFGRDARNKQLATYLATRKGNCVSMPTLFLVLGQRLGLTVALATAPNHLLVKFADDEQQMWLNVEATAGGFKYDSSYQRETDITEAALDNGLYLRPLLPHEGVGAIAGTLMEHYGAKKDADALMAVADLALEANPKDPVAMIWKANAYYIQTEQRIRSKYPNVADAPPELQDEYRRLSRENLAWFTKAESLGWTQKTPEQEASYLQHIQREKAQREQ
;
A
#
# COMPACT_ATOMS: atom_id res chain seq x y z
N MET A 1 -6.10 -53.03 -12.66
CA MET A 1 -5.76 -54.28 -11.96
C MET A 1 -4.25 -54.34 -11.84
N VAL A 2 -3.68 -53.93 -10.70
CA VAL A 2 -2.48 -54.50 -10.04
C VAL A 2 -2.46 -53.85 -8.65
N ARG A 3 -2.71 -54.68 -7.63
CA ARG A 3 -2.50 -54.39 -6.21
C ARG A 3 -1.07 -54.76 -5.85
N ARG A 4 -0.47 -54.05 -4.91
CA ARG A 4 0.36 -54.55 -3.78
C ARG A 4 0.58 -53.35 -2.85
N THR A 5 -0.10 -53.27 -1.70
CA THR A 5 0.29 -53.81 -0.38
C THR A 5 1.67 -53.32 0.08
N ASP A 6 1.70 -52.51 1.14
CA ASP A 6 2.02 -53.08 2.44
C ASP A 6 1.56 -52.21 3.62
N ARG A 7 1.13 -52.92 4.67
CA ARG A 7 0.75 -52.42 5.99
C ARG A 7 1.93 -52.64 6.94
N GLY A 8 2.05 -51.77 7.94
CA GLY A 8 2.77 -52.02 9.19
C GLY A 8 2.38 -50.90 10.16
N VAL A 9 1.36 -51.07 11.01
CA VAL A 9 1.48 -51.52 12.43
C VAL A 9 2.28 -50.46 13.21
N TRP A 10 1.72 -49.71 14.16
CA TRP A 10 1.42 -50.13 15.53
C TRP A 10 0.12 -49.51 16.09
N LYS A 11 -0.70 -50.37 16.72
CA LYS A 11 -1.80 -50.05 17.65
C LYS A 11 -1.65 -51.02 18.82
N HIS A 12 -1.87 -50.56 20.05
CA HIS A 12 -2.37 -51.28 21.25
C HIS A 12 -2.00 -50.44 22.49
N MET A 13 -2.76 -50.32 23.57
CA MET A 13 -4.14 -50.61 23.96
C MET A 13 -4.28 -50.11 25.43
N GLY A 14 -5.48 -49.85 25.94
CA GLY A 14 -5.73 -49.90 27.40
C GLY A 14 -6.60 -48.81 28.03
N LEU A 15 -7.92 -49.04 28.04
CA LEU A 15 -8.89 -48.56 29.04
C LEU A 15 -8.75 -49.47 30.29
N ARG A 16 -9.04 -49.14 31.57
CA ARG A 16 -10.21 -48.49 32.22
C ARG A 16 -9.95 -48.38 33.78
N PRO A 17 -10.91 -48.03 34.68
CA PRO A 17 -10.80 -46.91 35.64
C PRO A 17 -10.80 -47.30 37.15
N THR A 18 -10.62 -46.34 38.06
CA THR A 18 -11.12 -46.40 39.47
C THR A 18 -11.54 -45.02 39.98
N HIS A 19 -12.60 -45.01 40.79
CA HIS A 19 -13.27 -43.86 41.41
C HIS A 19 -12.65 -43.49 42.76
N TRP A 20 -12.57 -42.19 43.12
CA TRP A 20 -12.82 -41.67 44.48
C TRP A 20 -13.39 -40.25 44.42
N ALA A 21 -14.34 -39.96 45.30
CA ALA A 21 -15.15 -38.75 45.41
C ALA A 21 -14.42 -37.60 46.12
N ALA A 22 -14.84 -36.34 45.87
CA ALA A 22 -15.22 -35.37 46.90
C ALA A 22 -15.65 -34.03 46.28
N TRP A 23 -16.53 -33.35 47.01
CA TRP A 23 -17.25 -32.14 46.66
C TRP A 23 -16.38 -30.90 46.50
N GLY A 24 -16.81 -30.00 45.61
CA GLY A 24 -16.34 -28.63 45.50
C GLY A 24 -17.23 -27.84 44.56
N MET A 25 -18.33 -27.31 45.08
CA MET A 25 -19.15 -26.31 44.39
C MET A 25 -18.34 -25.02 44.32
N GLY A 26 -17.55 -24.88 43.25
CA GLY A 26 -16.85 -23.65 42.89
C GLY A 26 -17.43 -23.12 41.59
N THR A 27 -18.25 -22.09 41.68
CA THR A 27 -18.73 -21.27 40.56
C THR A 27 -17.54 -20.58 39.89
N LEU A 28 -16.89 -21.28 38.96
CA LEU A 28 -16.01 -20.66 37.97
C LEU A 28 -16.90 -20.10 36.86
N LEU A 29 -17.38 -18.87 37.08
CA LEU A 29 -17.77 -17.97 35.99
C LEU A 29 -16.50 -17.72 35.17
N ALA A 30 -16.23 -18.62 34.23
CA ALA A 30 -15.32 -18.36 33.14
C ALA A 30 -15.97 -17.26 32.30
N PHE A 31 -15.65 -16.01 32.61
CA PHE A 31 -15.76 -14.93 31.64
C PHE A 31 -14.87 -15.32 30.47
N LEU A 32 -15.48 -15.94 29.47
CA LEU A 32 -14.99 -15.90 28.10
C LEU A 32 -15.09 -14.43 27.69
N ALA A 33 -14.12 -13.63 28.13
CA ALA A 33 -13.72 -12.46 27.40
C ALA A 33 -13.26 -13.02 26.05
N PHE A 34 -14.16 -12.98 25.06
CA PHE A 34 -13.72 -12.89 23.69
C PHE A 34 -12.76 -11.71 23.69
N ALA A 35 -11.46 -12.00 23.63
CA ALA A 35 -10.51 -11.03 23.16
C ALA A 35 -11.01 -10.70 21.76
N ALA A 36 -11.71 -9.58 21.64
CA ALA A 36 -11.76 -8.89 20.37
C ALA A 36 -10.28 -8.76 19.98
N CYS A 37 -9.85 -9.52 18.97
CA CYS A 37 -8.58 -9.26 18.32
C CYS A 37 -8.55 -7.75 18.12
N ALA A 38 -7.58 -7.08 18.73
CA ALA A 38 -7.51 -5.64 18.70
C ALA A 38 -7.62 -5.23 17.24
N ALA A 39 -8.74 -4.62 16.85
CA ALA A 39 -8.74 -3.79 15.66
C ALA A 39 -7.59 -2.82 15.95
N ASP A 40 -6.50 -2.92 15.17
CA ASP A 40 -5.35 -2.05 15.35
C ASP A 40 -5.88 -0.63 15.52
N ASP A 41 -5.49 0.04 16.59
CA ASP A 41 -6.04 1.35 16.89
C ASP A 41 -5.69 2.32 15.77
N LEU A 42 -6.65 2.58 14.88
CA LEU A 42 -6.49 3.51 13.75
C LEU A 42 -6.55 4.97 14.20
N ALA A 43 -6.67 5.28 15.51
CA ALA A 43 -6.67 6.66 15.99
C ALA A 43 -5.48 7.51 15.48
N PRO A 44 -4.22 7.00 15.43
CA PRO A 44 -3.11 7.75 14.86
C PRO A 44 -3.32 8.08 13.37
N LEU A 45 -3.87 7.15 12.58
CA LEU A 45 -4.17 7.38 11.17
C LEU A 45 -5.32 8.38 10.99
N ARG A 46 -6.41 8.22 11.76
CA ARG A 46 -7.54 9.17 11.74
C ARG A 46 -7.10 10.58 12.11
N ALA A 47 -6.13 10.72 13.00
CA ALA A 47 -5.57 12.03 13.32
C ALA A 47 -4.89 12.68 12.11
N GLN A 48 -4.21 11.90 11.25
CA GLN A 48 -3.60 12.43 10.02
C GLN A 48 -4.64 12.94 9.03
N PHE A 49 -5.76 12.23 8.84
CA PHE A 49 -6.84 12.64 7.93
C PHE A 49 -7.60 13.89 8.40
N ARG A 50 -7.53 14.24 9.69
CA ARG A 50 -8.19 15.43 10.26
C ARG A 50 -7.34 16.69 10.19
N LEU A 51 -6.07 16.57 9.80
CA LEU A 51 -5.20 17.73 9.65
C LEU A 51 -5.68 18.57 8.46
N PRO A 52 -5.70 19.91 8.57
CA PRO A 52 -5.85 20.75 7.40
C PRO A 52 -4.64 20.56 6.47
N ASP A 53 -4.85 20.79 5.17
CA ASP A 53 -3.87 20.48 4.12
C ASP A 53 -2.49 21.13 4.35
N ASP A 54 -2.45 22.35 4.88
CA ASP A 54 -1.21 23.09 5.18
C ASP A 54 -0.45 22.56 6.41
N LYS A 55 -1.03 21.60 7.15
CA LYS A 55 -0.42 20.96 8.33
C LYS A 55 -0.06 19.49 8.10
N VAL A 56 -0.31 18.94 6.92
CA VAL A 56 0.08 17.57 6.58
C VAL A 56 1.60 17.46 6.49
N ASP A 57 2.20 16.65 7.36
CA ASP A 57 3.61 16.24 7.29
C ASP A 57 3.70 14.81 6.75
N TYR A 58 4.15 14.67 5.50
CA TYR A 58 4.20 13.36 4.84
C TYR A 58 5.18 12.38 5.50
N ALA A 59 6.23 12.86 6.18
CA ALA A 59 7.11 11.98 6.94
C ALA A 59 6.36 11.37 8.13
N THR A 60 5.57 12.19 8.82
CA THR A 60 4.74 11.73 9.95
C THR A 60 3.62 10.80 9.48
N VAL A 61 2.96 11.11 8.36
CA VAL A 61 1.96 10.23 7.75
C VAL A 61 2.55 8.86 7.41
N LYS A 62 3.66 8.83 6.66
CA LYS A 62 4.30 7.58 6.25
C LYS A 62 4.79 6.76 7.45
N LEU A 63 5.37 7.40 8.46
CA LEU A 63 5.82 6.71 9.67
C LEU A 63 4.67 6.21 10.55
N THR A 64 3.51 6.86 10.51
CA THR A 64 2.29 6.38 11.16
C THR A 64 1.82 5.09 10.49
N VAL A 65 1.74 5.09 9.16
CA VAL A 65 1.36 3.90 8.37
C VAL A 65 2.37 2.77 8.56
N ASP A 66 3.67 3.05 8.47
CA ASP A 66 4.72 2.03 8.63
C ASP A 66 4.68 1.39 10.03
N ARG A 67 4.33 2.15 11.07
CA ARG A 67 4.20 1.63 12.44
C ARG A 67 2.91 0.83 12.67
N LEU A 68 1.83 1.13 11.94
CA LEU A 68 0.63 0.30 11.94
C LEU A 68 0.87 -1.04 11.23
N ILE A 69 1.68 -1.05 10.17
CA ILE A 69 2.10 -2.27 9.46
C ILE A 69 3.11 -3.08 10.30
N ASP A 70 4.09 -2.40 10.88
CA ASP A 70 5.16 -2.98 11.70
C ASP A 70 5.44 -2.09 12.93
N PRO A 71 4.89 -2.45 14.10
CA PRO A 71 5.09 -1.71 15.34
C PRO A 71 6.56 -1.57 15.78
N SER A 72 7.47 -2.41 15.26
CA SER A 72 8.90 -2.36 15.55
C SER A 72 9.65 -1.25 14.80
N THR A 73 8.99 -0.57 13.84
CA THR A 73 9.57 0.52 13.06
C THR A 73 10.19 1.60 13.95
N ASN A 74 11.52 1.77 13.84
CA ASN A 74 12.26 2.80 14.57
C ASN A 74 12.12 4.17 13.89
N THR A 75 11.01 4.84 14.18
CA THR A 75 10.65 6.14 13.58
C THR A 75 11.71 7.22 13.82
N ALA A 76 12.38 7.22 14.99
CA ALA A 76 13.44 8.17 15.31
C ALA A 76 14.68 7.96 14.42
N ALA A 77 15.05 6.71 14.13
CA ALA A 77 16.15 6.43 13.21
C ALA A 77 15.83 6.87 11.78
N VAL A 78 14.60 6.61 11.31
CA VAL A 78 14.15 7.07 9.98
C VAL A 78 14.19 8.59 9.88
N ARG A 79 13.71 9.32 10.89
CA ARG A 79 13.77 10.80 10.90
C ARG A 79 15.21 11.31 10.80
N ARG A 80 16.16 10.73 11.55
CA ARG A 80 17.59 11.09 11.42
C ARG A 80 18.16 10.85 10.03
N GLN A 81 17.74 9.78 9.36
CA GLN A 81 18.13 9.50 7.98
C GLN A 81 17.52 10.54 7.02
N LEU A 82 16.26 10.94 7.21
CA LEU A 82 15.65 12.03 6.43
C LEU A 82 16.41 13.35 6.62
N ASP A 83 16.78 13.70 7.86
CA ASP A 83 17.60 14.89 8.15
C ASP A 83 18.98 14.82 7.47
N GLN A 84 19.57 13.64 7.37
CA GLN A 84 20.83 13.43 6.65
C GLN A 84 20.67 13.66 5.15
N TRP A 85 19.62 13.11 4.53
CA TRP A 85 19.38 13.25 3.10
C TRP A 85 18.93 14.65 2.70
N GLU A 86 18.18 15.34 3.55
CA GLU A 86 17.88 16.75 3.36
C GLU A 86 19.16 17.59 3.36
N ARG A 87 20.05 17.39 4.35
CA ARG A 87 21.35 18.08 4.40
C ARG A 87 22.24 17.76 3.19
N ALA A 88 22.30 16.50 2.78
CA ALA A 88 23.02 16.08 1.59
C ALA A 88 22.49 16.78 0.33
N THR A 89 21.16 16.90 0.22
CA THR A 89 20.52 17.61 -0.88
C THR A 89 20.85 19.09 -0.85
N ARG A 90 20.69 19.77 0.29
CA ARG A 90 21.05 21.19 0.46
C ARG A 90 22.53 21.46 0.14
N GLY A 91 23.42 20.51 0.40
CA GLY A 91 24.84 20.61 0.00
C GLY A 91 25.08 20.56 -1.51
N ASN A 92 24.12 20.08 -2.31
CA ASN A 92 24.16 20.05 -3.77
C ASN A 92 23.42 21.24 -4.42
N VAL A 93 22.87 22.14 -3.61
CA VAL A 93 22.05 23.28 -4.06
C VAL A 93 22.92 24.55 -4.09
N PRO A 94 22.83 25.41 -5.13
CA PRO A 94 23.54 26.69 -5.15
C PRO A 94 23.01 27.65 -4.08
N ALA A 95 23.75 28.74 -3.78
CA ALA A 95 23.45 29.61 -2.64
C ALA A 95 22.04 30.26 -2.67
N ASN A 96 21.53 30.61 -3.86
CA ASN A 96 20.20 31.19 -4.07
C ASN A 96 19.48 30.41 -5.17
N PRO A 97 18.95 29.22 -4.86
CA PRO A 97 18.45 28.30 -5.86
C PRO A 97 17.03 28.68 -6.29
N THR A 98 16.68 28.40 -7.54
CA THR A 98 15.28 28.30 -7.93
C THR A 98 14.69 26.98 -7.46
N ALA A 99 13.35 26.85 -7.39
CA ALA A 99 12.70 25.59 -7.01
C ALA A 99 13.12 24.44 -7.94
N ARG A 100 13.33 24.74 -9.23
CA ARG A 100 13.85 23.80 -10.22
C ARG A 100 15.26 23.32 -9.89
N GLN A 101 16.15 24.21 -9.46
CA GLN A 101 17.51 23.82 -9.05
C GLN A 101 17.52 22.97 -7.77
N VAL A 102 16.60 23.22 -6.84
CA VAL A 102 16.42 22.36 -5.65
C VAL A 102 15.90 20.97 -6.06
N LEU A 103 14.95 20.90 -7.00
CA LEU A 103 14.45 19.64 -7.56
C LEU A 103 15.56 18.83 -8.23
N ASP A 104 16.36 19.48 -9.09
CA ASP A 104 17.47 18.83 -9.81
C ASP A 104 18.54 18.33 -8.81
N ALA A 105 18.81 19.10 -7.75
CA ALA A 105 19.70 18.66 -6.68
C ALA A 105 19.16 17.46 -5.90
N LEU A 106 17.84 17.39 -5.66
CA LEU A 106 17.20 16.23 -5.01
C LEU A 106 17.32 14.98 -5.89
N LEU A 107 16.97 15.08 -7.18
CA LEU A 107 17.12 13.99 -8.15
C LEU A 107 18.57 13.50 -8.21
N LYS A 108 19.52 14.42 -8.34
CA LYS A 108 20.96 14.11 -8.34
C LYS A 108 21.40 13.42 -7.05
N THR A 109 20.93 13.92 -5.91
CA THR A 109 21.30 13.37 -4.59
C THR A 109 20.85 11.92 -4.45
N LEU A 110 19.62 11.62 -4.87
CA LEU A 110 19.05 10.29 -4.76
C LEU A 110 19.56 9.34 -5.85
N TYR A 111 19.61 9.76 -7.12
CA TYR A 111 19.67 8.81 -8.24
C TYR A 111 20.98 8.83 -9.04
N VAL A 112 21.87 9.80 -8.81
CA VAL A 112 23.16 9.88 -9.50
C VAL A 112 24.29 9.49 -8.54
N PRO A 113 25.20 8.56 -8.90
CA PRO A 113 26.36 8.25 -8.08
C PRO A 113 27.21 9.48 -7.79
N GLY A 114 27.55 9.72 -6.52
CA GLY A 114 28.49 10.75 -6.15
C GLY A 114 28.87 10.72 -4.66
N PRO A 115 29.76 11.62 -4.21
CA PRO A 115 30.21 11.63 -2.81
C PRO A 115 29.06 11.78 -1.80
N TRP A 116 28.02 12.53 -2.15
CA TRP A 116 26.83 12.75 -1.31
C TRP A 116 26.04 11.47 -1.00
N ASN A 117 26.11 10.44 -1.85
CA ASN A 117 25.51 9.14 -1.61
C ASN A 117 26.55 8.02 -1.60
N GLN A 118 27.83 8.32 -1.34
CA GLN A 118 28.91 7.33 -1.29
C GLN A 118 29.01 6.48 -2.57
N ASN A 119 28.72 7.08 -3.73
CA ASN A 119 28.64 6.43 -5.04
C ASN A 119 27.63 5.27 -5.12
N ARG A 120 26.64 5.23 -4.21
CA ARG A 120 25.59 4.22 -4.19
C ARG A 120 24.22 4.92 -4.26
N PRO A 121 23.71 5.21 -5.46
CA PRO A 121 22.40 5.84 -5.61
C PRO A 121 21.29 4.94 -5.09
N PHE A 122 20.13 5.53 -4.87
CA PHE A 122 18.88 4.81 -4.71
C PHE A 122 18.41 4.25 -6.05
N THR A 123 17.90 3.03 -6.05
CA THR A 123 17.50 2.32 -7.26
C THR A 123 16.18 1.60 -7.08
N TYR A 124 15.55 1.27 -8.21
CA TYR A 124 14.45 0.33 -8.22
C TYR A 124 14.90 -1.06 -7.75
N ASP A 125 14.06 -1.74 -6.97
CA ASP A 125 14.29 -3.10 -6.51
C ASP A 125 13.83 -4.10 -7.58
N LEU A 126 14.80 -4.56 -8.37
CA LEU A 126 14.57 -5.57 -9.41
C LEU A 126 14.44 -6.99 -8.85
N ASP A 127 14.68 -7.19 -7.55
CA ASP A 127 14.48 -8.48 -6.88
C ASP A 127 13.03 -8.62 -6.39
N ASP A 128 12.33 -7.49 -6.17
CA ASP A 128 10.89 -7.43 -5.87
C ASP A 128 10.16 -6.33 -6.67
N PRO A 129 10.06 -6.48 -8.01
CA PRO A 129 9.59 -5.43 -8.90
C PRO A 129 8.08 -5.15 -8.83
N PHE A 130 7.34 -5.90 -8.01
CA PHE A 130 5.94 -5.61 -7.71
C PHE A 130 5.72 -5.18 -6.27
N GLY A 131 6.78 -5.13 -5.46
CA GLY A 131 6.68 -4.89 -4.03
C GLY A 131 5.81 -5.93 -3.32
N ARG A 132 5.88 -7.20 -3.73
CA ARG A 132 5.10 -8.30 -3.12
C ARG A 132 5.47 -8.48 -1.66
N ASP A 133 6.71 -8.17 -1.30
CA ASP A 133 7.10 -8.07 0.10
C ASP A 133 6.73 -6.68 0.63
N ALA A 134 5.73 -6.65 1.52
CA ALA A 134 5.27 -5.42 2.16
C ALA A 134 6.41 -4.65 2.88
N ARG A 135 7.46 -5.35 3.33
CA ARG A 135 8.63 -4.72 3.96
C ARG A 135 9.40 -3.82 3.00
N ASN A 136 9.41 -4.14 1.70
CA ASN A 136 10.08 -3.36 0.67
C ASN A 136 9.34 -2.04 0.34
N LYS A 137 8.10 -1.90 0.80
CA LYS A 137 7.31 -0.64 0.72
C LYS A 137 7.54 0.29 1.91
N GLN A 138 8.20 -0.18 2.98
CA GLN A 138 8.50 0.63 4.16
C GLN A 138 9.62 1.64 3.90
N LEU A 139 9.51 2.82 4.51
CA LEU A 139 10.48 3.89 4.31
C LEU A 139 11.83 3.54 4.94
N ALA A 140 11.80 2.85 6.10
CA ALA A 140 12.99 2.37 6.79
C ALA A 140 13.81 1.40 5.92
N THR A 141 13.15 0.43 5.28
CA THR A 141 13.78 -0.52 4.36
C THR A 141 14.43 0.21 3.21
N TYR A 142 13.68 1.10 2.54
CA TYR A 142 14.20 1.82 1.38
C TYR A 142 15.41 2.70 1.72
N LEU A 143 15.40 3.39 2.86
CA LEU A 143 16.54 4.20 3.32
C LEU A 143 17.77 3.34 3.66
N ALA A 144 17.57 2.14 4.21
CA ALA A 144 18.65 1.23 4.58
C ALA A 144 19.26 0.50 3.37
N THR A 145 18.42 -0.03 2.48
CA THR A 145 18.85 -0.84 1.34
C THR A 145 19.16 0.00 0.11
N ARG A 146 18.62 1.23 0.04
CA ARG A 146 18.58 2.07 -1.16
C ARG A 146 17.91 1.40 -2.37
N LYS A 147 17.16 0.32 -2.15
CA LYS A 147 16.35 -0.39 -3.15
C LYS A 147 14.88 -0.24 -2.79
N GLY A 148 14.09 0.32 -3.70
CA GLY A 148 12.68 0.64 -3.46
C GLY A 148 11.78 0.31 -4.64
N ASN A 149 10.50 0.63 -4.54
CA ASN A 149 9.51 0.35 -5.57
C ASN A 149 8.63 1.58 -5.86
N CYS A 150 7.61 1.39 -6.71
CA CYS A 150 6.65 2.43 -7.07
C CYS A 150 5.87 3.05 -5.91
N VAL A 151 6.02 2.55 -4.68
CA VAL A 151 5.44 3.17 -3.48
C VAL A 151 6.50 3.88 -2.65
N SER A 152 7.57 3.18 -2.27
CA SER A 152 8.58 3.73 -1.36
C SER A 152 9.41 4.84 -1.99
N MET A 153 9.71 4.75 -3.29
CA MET A 153 10.50 5.74 -4.03
C MET A 153 9.81 7.11 -4.15
N PRO A 154 8.60 7.22 -4.73
CA PRO A 154 7.90 8.51 -4.79
C PRO A 154 7.55 9.05 -3.41
N THR A 155 7.28 8.18 -2.41
CA THR A 155 7.01 8.65 -1.04
C THR A 155 8.24 9.30 -0.40
N LEU A 156 9.44 8.72 -0.53
CA LEU A 156 10.66 9.37 -0.03
C LEU A 156 10.91 10.70 -0.75
N PHE A 157 10.70 10.73 -2.06
CA PHE A 157 10.87 11.94 -2.85
C PHE A 157 9.91 13.05 -2.40
N LEU A 158 8.62 12.73 -2.22
CA LEU A 158 7.61 13.64 -1.68
C LEU A 158 8.01 14.20 -0.32
N VAL A 159 8.43 13.33 0.60
CA VAL A 159 8.87 13.71 1.95
C VAL A 159 10.05 14.67 1.91
N LEU A 160 11.09 14.36 1.14
CA LEU A 160 12.25 15.23 1.03
C LEU A 160 11.92 16.53 0.29
N GLY A 161 11.11 16.46 -0.77
CA GLY A 161 10.63 17.64 -1.51
C GLY A 161 9.88 18.62 -0.62
N GLN A 162 8.93 18.13 0.18
CA GLN A 162 8.19 18.96 1.15
C GLN A 162 9.15 19.64 2.14
N ARG A 163 10.12 18.91 2.69
CA ARG A 163 11.11 19.45 3.65
C ARG A 163 12.07 20.46 3.03
N LEU A 164 12.34 20.33 1.74
CA LEU A 164 13.15 21.26 0.97
C LEU A 164 12.37 22.50 0.52
N GLY A 165 11.06 22.58 0.81
CA GLY A 165 10.20 23.70 0.43
C GLY A 165 9.72 23.63 -1.02
N LEU A 166 9.81 22.46 -1.66
CA LEU A 166 9.24 22.26 -2.99
C LEU A 166 7.73 22.09 -2.90
N THR A 167 7.01 22.68 -3.85
CA THR A 167 5.60 22.38 -4.07
C THR A 167 5.49 21.07 -4.85
N VAL A 168 5.28 19.98 -4.12
CA VAL A 168 5.18 18.62 -4.67
C VAL A 168 3.91 17.93 -4.19
N ALA A 169 3.35 17.07 -5.02
CA ALA A 169 2.17 16.27 -4.72
C ALA A 169 2.38 14.83 -5.23
N LEU A 170 1.75 13.85 -4.59
CA LEU A 170 1.60 12.54 -5.21
C LEU A 170 0.63 12.65 -6.40
N ALA A 171 0.81 11.77 -7.37
CA ALA A 171 -0.18 11.51 -8.41
C ALA A 171 -0.22 10.00 -8.67
N THR A 172 -1.33 9.52 -9.21
CA THR A 172 -1.57 8.10 -9.49
C THR A 172 -1.61 7.83 -10.98
N ALA A 173 -1.15 6.64 -11.35
CA ALA A 173 -1.47 5.94 -12.59
C ALA A 173 -1.91 4.51 -12.22
N PRO A 174 -2.48 3.71 -13.13
CA PRO A 174 -2.90 2.34 -12.83
C PRO A 174 -1.79 1.50 -12.16
N ASN A 175 -2.01 1.15 -10.89
CA ASN A 175 -1.08 0.43 -10.01
C ASN A 175 0.29 1.10 -9.80
N HIS A 176 0.35 2.44 -9.87
CA HIS A 176 1.61 3.19 -9.79
C HIS A 176 1.43 4.54 -9.09
N LEU A 177 2.35 4.89 -8.18
CA LEU A 177 2.47 6.24 -7.66
C LEU A 177 3.64 6.95 -8.33
N LEU A 178 3.44 8.24 -8.58
CA LEU A 178 4.48 9.16 -9.04
C LEU A 178 4.40 10.45 -8.23
N VAL A 179 5.35 11.36 -8.45
CA VAL A 179 5.32 12.71 -7.87
C VAL A 179 5.09 13.72 -8.98
N LYS A 180 4.30 14.75 -8.72
CA LYS A 180 4.23 15.96 -9.53
C LYS A 180 4.89 17.10 -8.78
N PHE A 181 5.72 17.87 -9.48
CA PHE A 181 6.34 19.11 -9.00
C PHE A 181 5.69 20.30 -9.70
N ALA A 182 5.26 21.31 -8.94
CA ALA A 182 4.78 22.56 -9.50
C ALA A 182 5.98 23.41 -9.90
N ASP A 183 6.19 23.54 -11.20
CA ASP A 183 7.22 24.39 -11.77
C ASP A 183 6.67 25.81 -11.93
N ASP A 184 7.02 26.68 -10.98
CA ASP A 184 6.59 28.08 -10.99
C ASP A 184 7.17 28.87 -12.19
N GLU A 185 8.31 28.46 -12.75
CA GLU A 185 8.87 29.14 -13.92
C GLU A 185 8.07 28.80 -15.19
N GLN A 186 7.63 27.55 -15.30
CA GLN A 186 6.86 27.05 -16.44
C GLN A 186 5.34 27.12 -16.26
N GLN A 187 4.87 27.49 -15.06
CA GLN A 187 3.46 27.50 -14.68
C GLN A 187 2.75 26.17 -14.99
N MET A 188 3.43 25.05 -14.70
CA MET A 188 2.90 23.70 -14.97
C MET A 188 3.34 22.67 -13.94
N TRP A 189 2.62 21.54 -13.91
CA TRP A 189 3.02 20.37 -13.14
C TRP A 189 3.90 19.45 -13.99
N LEU A 190 5.10 19.14 -13.50
CA LEU A 190 6.03 18.18 -14.10
C LEU A 190 5.95 16.85 -13.37
N ASN A 191 5.85 15.73 -14.08
CA ASN A 191 5.94 14.42 -13.43
C ASN A 191 7.39 14.05 -13.17
N VAL A 192 7.67 13.69 -11.93
CA VAL A 192 8.88 13.03 -11.48
C VAL A 192 8.58 11.53 -11.36
N GLU A 193 9.20 10.76 -12.26
CA GLU A 193 9.20 9.30 -12.21
C GLU A 193 10.34 8.83 -11.33
N ALA A 194 10.07 8.75 -10.03
CA ALA A 194 11.04 8.38 -9.01
C ALA A 194 11.63 6.98 -9.24
N THR A 195 10.89 6.06 -9.87
CA THR A 195 11.38 4.69 -10.11
C THR A 195 12.44 4.60 -11.22
N ALA A 196 12.43 5.56 -12.15
CA ALA A 196 13.44 5.73 -13.19
C ALA A 196 14.46 6.83 -12.87
N GLY A 197 14.24 7.62 -11.80
CA GLY A 197 15.11 8.70 -11.37
C GLY A 197 15.09 9.93 -12.29
N GLY A 198 13.95 10.22 -12.92
CA GLY A 198 13.85 11.28 -13.93
C GLY A 198 12.45 11.83 -14.14
N PHE A 199 12.21 12.39 -15.33
CA PHE A 199 10.93 12.99 -15.72
C PHE A 199 10.20 12.11 -16.72
N LYS A 200 8.87 12.23 -16.74
CA LYS A 200 8.02 11.50 -17.70
C LYS A 200 6.81 12.32 -18.12
N TYR A 201 6.43 12.27 -19.38
CA TYR A 201 5.24 12.98 -19.86
C TYR A 201 3.96 12.21 -19.49
N ASP A 202 2.86 12.93 -19.27
CA ASP A 202 1.53 12.31 -19.07
C ASP A 202 1.19 11.36 -20.22
N SER A 203 1.51 11.74 -21.47
CA SER A 203 1.29 10.91 -22.66
C SER A 203 2.07 9.58 -22.63
N SER A 204 3.21 9.52 -21.94
CA SER A 204 3.93 8.27 -21.74
C SER A 204 3.18 7.36 -20.77
N TYR A 205 2.69 7.88 -19.64
CA TYR A 205 1.85 7.09 -18.74
C TYR A 205 0.57 6.61 -19.41
N GLN A 206 -0.09 7.47 -20.18
CA GLN A 206 -1.31 7.11 -20.91
C GLN A 206 -1.09 5.91 -21.83
N ARG A 207 -0.02 5.93 -22.65
CA ARG A 207 0.30 4.83 -23.55
C ARG A 207 0.76 3.55 -22.85
N GLU A 208 1.54 3.69 -21.77
CA GLU A 208 2.17 2.54 -21.12
C GLU A 208 1.27 1.83 -20.12
N THR A 209 0.24 2.53 -19.62
CA THR A 209 -0.67 2.00 -18.59
C THR A 209 -2.14 1.99 -19.03
N ASP A 210 -2.39 2.21 -20.32
CA ASP A 210 -3.71 2.20 -20.94
C ASP A 210 -4.73 3.14 -20.26
N ILE A 211 -4.28 4.33 -19.86
CA ILE A 211 -5.18 5.33 -19.25
C ILE A 211 -6.12 5.87 -20.32
N THR A 212 -7.42 5.68 -20.10
CA THR A 212 -8.47 6.16 -21.00
C THR A 212 -8.68 7.67 -20.86
N GLU A 213 -9.21 8.31 -21.91
CA GLU A 213 -9.62 9.72 -21.86
C GLU A 213 -10.67 9.96 -20.76
N ALA A 214 -11.64 9.04 -20.63
CA ALA A 214 -12.63 9.08 -19.55
C ALA A 214 -11.98 9.09 -18.14
N ALA A 215 -10.88 8.35 -17.94
CA ALA A 215 -10.16 8.36 -16.66
C ALA A 215 -9.45 9.70 -16.40
N LEU A 216 -8.96 10.38 -17.44
CA LEU A 216 -8.38 11.71 -17.32
C LEU A 216 -9.45 12.76 -17.05
N ASP A 217 -10.54 12.76 -17.81
CA ASP A 217 -11.66 13.70 -17.68
C ASP A 217 -12.33 13.60 -16.30
N ASN A 218 -12.46 12.38 -15.79
CA ASN A 218 -12.97 12.15 -14.44
C ASN A 218 -11.95 12.50 -13.34
N GLY A 219 -10.70 12.82 -13.69
CA GLY A 219 -9.63 13.12 -12.75
C GLY A 219 -9.22 11.93 -11.89
N LEU A 220 -9.26 10.72 -12.46
CA LEU A 220 -8.89 9.48 -11.79
C LEU A 220 -7.36 9.33 -11.66
N TYR A 221 -6.61 9.77 -12.67
CA TYR A 221 -5.16 9.62 -12.77
C TYR A 221 -4.48 10.92 -13.23
N LEU A 222 -3.15 10.97 -13.07
CA LEU A 222 -2.27 12.02 -13.58
C LEU A 222 -2.65 13.46 -13.20
N ARG A 223 -3.33 13.63 -12.06
CA ARG A 223 -3.51 14.93 -11.41
C ARG A 223 -2.70 15.00 -10.13
N PRO A 224 -2.22 16.19 -9.72
CA PRO A 224 -1.68 16.36 -8.38
C PRO A 224 -2.79 16.07 -7.36
N LEU A 225 -2.51 15.20 -6.41
CA LEU A 225 -3.37 14.94 -5.26
C LEU A 225 -3.25 16.08 -4.26
N LEU A 226 -4.38 16.47 -3.65
CA LEU A 226 -4.38 17.36 -2.50
C LEU A 226 -3.70 16.68 -1.30
N PRO A 227 -3.20 17.42 -0.31
CA PRO A 227 -2.47 16.83 0.80
C PRO A 227 -3.22 15.71 1.54
N HIS A 228 -4.49 15.91 1.90
CA HIS A 228 -5.34 14.87 2.49
C HIS A 228 -5.57 13.65 1.56
N GLU A 229 -5.66 13.85 0.24
CA GLU A 229 -5.74 12.74 -0.71
C GLU A 229 -4.42 11.96 -0.78
N GLY A 230 -3.28 12.65 -0.65
CA GLY A 230 -1.96 12.05 -0.53
C GLY A 230 -1.81 11.19 0.73
N VAL A 231 -2.48 11.55 1.84
CA VAL A 231 -2.59 10.68 3.03
C VAL A 231 -3.29 9.37 2.68
N GLY A 232 -4.39 9.44 1.91
CA GLY A 232 -5.10 8.27 1.39
C GLY A 232 -4.21 7.37 0.54
N ALA A 233 -3.48 7.96 -0.42
CA ALA A 233 -2.55 7.22 -1.27
C ALA A 233 -1.46 6.48 -0.47
N ILE A 234 -0.90 7.10 0.56
CA ILE A 234 0.10 6.46 1.45
C ILE A 234 -0.55 5.34 2.27
N ALA A 235 -1.78 5.55 2.76
CA ALA A 235 -2.55 4.55 3.51
C ALA A 235 -2.93 3.32 2.68
N GLY A 236 -2.82 3.36 1.34
CA GLY A 236 -3.03 2.20 0.47
C GLY A 236 -2.15 0.99 0.82
N THR A 237 -0.95 1.20 1.36
CA THR A 237 -0.10 0.10 1.86
C THR A 237 -0.64 -0.57 3.12
N LEU A 238 -1.37 0.17 3.95
CA LEU A 238 -2.06 -0.38 5.11
C LEU A 238 -3.31 -1.17 4.70
N MET A 239 -4.01 -0.74 3.64
CA MET A 239 -5.10 -1.53 3.06
C MET A 239 -4.58 -2.87 2.54
N GLU A 240 -3.47 -2.86 1.80
CA GLU A 240 -2.84 -4.10 1.34
C GLU A 240 -2.44 -5.01 2.52
N HIS A 241 -1.89 -4.43 3.59
CA HIS A 241 -1.55 -5.17 4.80
C HIS A 241 -2.76 -5.87 5.44
N TYR A 242 -3.88 -5.16 5.63
CA TYR A 242 -5.10 -5.76 6.17
C TYR A 242 -5.75 -6.76 5.20
N GLY A 243 -5.69 -6.50 3.90
CA GLY A 243 -6.10 -7.44 2.86
C GLY A 243 -5.34 -8.76 2.95
N ALA A 244 -4.01 -8.70 3.09
CA ALA A 244 -3.16 -9.88 3.25
C ALA A 244 -3.45 -10.67 4.54
N LYS A 245 -3.77 -9.96 5.64
CA LYS A 245 -4.22 -10.58 6.90
C LYS A 245 -5.67 -11.08 6.87
N LYS A 246 -6.42 -10.77 5.80
CA LYS A 246 -7.87 -10.95 5.70
C LYS A 246 -8.63 -10.27 6.85
N ASP A 247 -8.13 -9.15 7.36
CA ASP A 247 -8.85 -8.34 8.36
C ASP A 247 -9.79 -7.38 7.63
N ALA A 248 -11.01 -7.85 7.37
CA ALA A 248 -11.95 -7.12 6.53
C ALA A 248 -12.46 -5.84 7.20
N ASP A 249 -12.61 -5.82 8.52
CA ASP A 249 -13.15 -4.68 9.23
C ASP A 249 -12.12 -3.55 9.33
N ALA A 250 -10.85 -3.88 9.60
CA ALA A 250 -9.75 -2.90 9.54
C ALA A 250 -9.52 -2.40 8.11
N LEU A 251 -9.56 -3.29 7.11
CA LEU A 251 -9.46 -2.92 5.69
C LEU A 251 -10.56 -1.93 5.27
N MET A 252 -11.82 -2.23 5.62
CA MET A 252 -12.96 -1.35 5.35
C MET A 252 -12.76 0.02 5.98
N ALA A 253 -12.34 0.08 7.24
CA ALA A 253 -12.14 1.33 7.96
C ALA A 253 -11.05 2.22 7.33
N VAL A 254 -9.95 1.63 6.83
CA VAL A 254 -8.91 2.40 6.14
C VAL A 254 -9.38 2.86 4.76
N ALA A 255 -10.08 1.99 4.01
CA ALA A 255 -10.65 2.34 2.72
C ALA A 255 -11.70 3.48 2.83
N ASP A 256 -12.52 3.46 3.87
CA ASP A 256 -13.50 4.52 4.14
C ASP A 256 -12.84 5.87 4.40
N LEU A 257 -11.77 5.92 5.20
CA LEU A 257 -11.01 7.15 5.43
C LEU A 257 -10.41 7.72 4.15
N ALA A 258 -9.84 6.86 3.30
CA ALA A 258 -9.27 7.27 2.02
C ALA A 258 -10.35 7.75 1.04
N LEU A 259 -11.52 7.11 1.01
CA LEU A 259 -12.64 7.49 0.12
C LEU A 259 -13.39 8.74 0.60
N GLU A 260 -13.41 9.01 1.90
CA GLU A 260 -13.88 10.28 2.45
C GLU A 260 -12.97 11.43 2.03
N ALA A 261 -11.65 11.21 2.06
CA ALA A 261 -10.65 12.17 1.61
C ALA A 261 -10.64 12.33 0.08
N ASN A 262 -10.75 11.23 -0.67
CA ASN A 262 -10.73 11.20 -2.13
C ASN A 262 -11.79 10.21 -2.66
N PRO A 263 -13.00 10.68 -3.01
CA PRO A 263 -14.05 9.80 -3.51
C PRO A 263 -13.77 9.23 -4.90
N LYS A 264 -12.64 9.60 -5.51
CA LYS A 264 -12.13 9.11 -6.80
C LYS A 264 -10.91 8.21 -6.65
N ASP A 265 -10.50 7.81 -5.44
CA ASP A 265 -9.35 6.91 -5.27
C ASP A 265 -9.69 5.48 -5.74
N PRO A 266 -9.15 5.00 -6.88
CA PRO A 266 -9.49 3.67 -7.37
C PRO A 266 -8.92 2.57 -6.48
N VAL A 267 -7.75 2.78 -5.86
CA VAL A 267 -7.13 1.79 -4.98
C VAL A 267 -8.01 1.55 -3.76
N ALA A 268 -8.53 2.63 -3.17
CA ALA A 268 -9.44 2.54 -2.04
C ALA A 268 -10.79 1.91 -2.42
N MET A 269 -11.34 2.19 -3.62
CA MET A 269 -12.55 1.52 -4.11
C MET A 269 -12.36 0.01 -4.24
N ILE A 270 -11.26 -0.43 -4.85
CA ILE A 270 -10.97 -1.86 -5.03
C ILE A 270 -10.75 -2.54 -3.67
N TRP A 271 -10.01 -1.91 -2.74
CA TRP A 271 -9.83 -2.47 -1.41
C TRP A 271 -11.13 -2.53 -0.60
N LYS A 272 -12.02 -1.54 -0.76
CA LYS A 272 -13.36 -1.58 -0.16
C LYS A 272 -14.20 -2.73 -0.74
N ALA A 273 -14.16 -2.94 -2.05
CA ALA A 273 -14.80 -4.10 -2.68
C ALA A 273 -14.22 -5.41 -2.09
N ASN A 274 -12.91 -5.52 -1.98
CA ASN A 274 -12.22 -6.67 -1.41
C ASN A 274 -12.61 -6.92 0.06
N ALA A 275 -12.84 -5.87 0.86
CA ALA A 275 -13.33 -6.02 2.23
C ALA A 275 -14.70 -6.73 2.28
N TYR A 276 -15.66 -6.33 1.42
CA TYR A 276 -16.95 -7.02 1.32
C TYR A 276 -16.81 -8.48 0.88
N TYR A 277 -15.87 -8.76 -0.04
CA TYR A 277 -15.56 -10.12 -0.46
C TYR A 277 -15.03 -10.95 0.73
N ILE A 278 -14.05 -10.43 1.48
CA ILE A 278 -13.48 -11.12 2.64
C ILE A 278 -14.54 -11.35 3.72
N GLN A 279 -15.41 -10.37 4.00
CA GLN A 279 -16.55 -10.56 4.92
C GLN A 279 -17.47 -11.70 4.46
N THR A 280 -17.75 -11.77 3.16
CA THR A 280 -18.56 -12.85 2.57
C THR A 280 -17.91 -14.22 2.78
N GLU A 281 -16.61 -14.33 2.50
CA GLU A 281 -15.84 -15.55 2.70
C GLU A 281 -15.85 -16.00 4.17
N GLN A 282 -15.57 -15.08 5.09
CA GLN A 282 -15.40 -15.40 6.50
C GLN A 282 -16.73 -15.68 7.22
N ARG A 283 -17.75 -14.88 6.95
CA ARG A 283 -19.02 -14.93 7.71
C ARG A 283 -19.99 -15.95 7.17
N ILE A 284 -19.93 -16.24 5.86
CA ILE A 284 -20.94 -17.03 5.15
C ILE A 284 -20.30 -18.27 4.51
N ARG A 285 -19.41 -18.08 3.52
CA ARG A 285 -18.93 -19.20 2.68
C ARG A 285 -18.03 -20.18 3.42
N SER A 286 -17.38 -19.76 4.50
CA SER A 286 -16.63 -20.65 5.41
C SER A 286 -17.50 -21.74 6.05
N LYS A 287 -18.79 -21.46 6.24
CA LYS A 287 -19.79 -22.38 6.83
C LYS A 287 -20.72 -22.98 5.79
N TYR A 288 -21.03 -22.21 4.74
CA TYR A 288 -21.97 -22.57 3.68
C TYR A 288 -21.35 -22.35 2.30
N PRO A 289 -20.58 -23.34 1.78
CA PRO A 289 -19.96 -23.22 0.45
C PRO A 289 -20.99 -22.96 -0.67
N ASN A 290 -22.18 -23.55 -0.52
CA ASN A 290 -23.36 -23.21 -1.28
C ASN A 290 -24.29 -22.33 -0.41
N VAL A 291 -24.48 -21.07 -0.82
CA VAL A 291 -25.25 -20.08 -0.06
C VAL A 291 -26.73 -20.47 0.04
N ALA A 292 -27.26 -21.29 -0.87
CA ALA A 292 -28.64 -21.76 -0.82
C ALA A 292 -28.93 -22.61 0.44
N ASP A 293 -27.88 -23.20 1.04
CA ASP A 293 -27.99 -24.02 2.26
C ASP A 293 -27.89 -23.18 3.55
N ALA A 294 -27.64 -21.87 3.44
CA ALA A 294 -27.55 -20.96 4.59
C ALA A 294 -28.95 -20.53 5.10
N PRO A 295 -29.09 -20.19 6.40
CA PRO A 295 -30.29 -19.54 6.93
C PRO A 295 -30.71 -18.30 6.13
N PRO A 296 -32.01 -17.98 6.03
CA PRO A 296 -32.51 -16.84 5.25
C PRO A 296 -31.78 -15.52 5.55
N GLU A 297 -31.45 -15.26 6.81
CA GLU A 297 -30.75 -14.04 7.24
C GLU A 297 -29.34 -13.94 6.64
N LEU A 298 -28.61 -15.06 6.57
CA LEU A 298 -27.29 -15.13 5.94
C LEU A 298 -27.38 -15.09 4.41
N GLN A 299 -28.47 -15.56 3.80
CA GLN A 299 -28.70 -15.36 2.38
C GLN A 299 -28.96 -13.89 2.05
N ASP A 300 -29.70 -13.17 2.89
CA ASP A 300 -29.90 -11.72 2.77
C ASP A 300 -28.60 -10.95 2.96
N GLU A 301 -27.80 -11.31 3.96
CA GLU A 301 -26.48 -10.72 4.17
C GLU A 301 -25.56 -10.97 2.96
N TYR A 302 -25.55 -12.20 2.42
CA TYR A 302 -24.79 -12.54 1.20
C TYR A 302 -25.20 -11.66 0.02
N ARG A 303 -26.51 -11.50 -0.22
CA ARG A 303 -27.04 -10.64 -1.29
C ARG A 303 -26.60 -9.20 -1.09
N ARG A 304 -26.64 -8.68 0.15
CA ARG A 304 -26.19 -7.33 0.47
C ARG A 304 -24.69 -7.16 0.20
N LEU A 305 -23.85 -8.01 0.78
CA LEU A 305 -22.39 -7.94 0.62
C LEU A 305 -21.97 -8.08 -0.85
N SER A 306 -22.61 -8.97 -1.60
CA SER A 306 -22.33 -9.16 -3.03
C SER A 306 -22.72 -7.93 -3.85
N ARG A 307 -23.86 -7.29 -3.56
CA ARG A 307 -24.26 -6.04 -4.21
C ARG A 307 -23.27 -4.91 -3.91
N GLU A 308 -22.85 -4.76 -2.66
CA GLU A 308 -21.87 -3.73 -2.28
C GLU A 308 -20.52 -3.96 -2.95
N ASN A 309 -20.01 -5.20 -2.94
CA ASN A 309 -18.79 -5.58 -3.64
C ASN A 309 -18.83 -5.16 -5.12
N LEU A 310 -19.90 -5.54 -5.84
CA LEU A 310 -20.07 -5.18 -7.24
C LEU A 310 -20.20 -3.67 -7.45
N ALA A 311 -20.95 -2.98 -6.59
CA ALA A 311 -21.17 -1.54 -6.72
C ALA A 311 -19.87 -0.73 -6.67
N TRP A 312 -18.88 -1.14 -5.86
CA TRP A 312 -17.58 -0.48 -5.80
C TRP A 312 -16.72 -0.71 -7.05
N PHE A 313 -16.76 -1.91 -7.64
CA PHE A 313 -16.13 -2.15 -8.94
C PHE A 313 -16.80 -1.32 -10.04
N THR A 314 -18.13 -1.35 -10.12
CA THR A 314 -18.89 -0.54 -11.10
C THR A 314 -18.60 0.95 -10.94
N LYS A 315 -18.47 1.45 -9.71
CA LYS A 315 -18.09 2.84 -9.45
C LYS A 315 -16.69 3.14 -9.99
N ALA A 316 -15.70 2.29 -9.71
CA ALA A 316 -14.35 2.47 -10.25
C ALA A 316 -14.33 2.46 -11.79
N GLU A 317 -15.00 1.49 -12.40
CA GLU A 317 -15.14 1.37 -13.86
C GLU A 317 -15.82 2.59 -14.48
N SER A 318 -16.86 3.13 -13.83
CA SER A 318 -17.53 4.35 -14.29
C SER A 318 -16.63 5.59 -14.30
N LEU A 319 -15.56 5.59 -13.50
CA LEU A 319 -14.53 6.62 -13.50
C LEU A 319 -13.41 6.36 -14.53
N GLY A 320 -13.46 5.23 -15.25
CA GLY A 320 -12.44 4.84 -16.23
C GLY A 320 -11.35 3.92 -15.68
N TRP A 321 -11.52 3.35 -14.48
CA TRP A 321 -10.66 2.26 -14.00
C TRP A 321 -10.88 1.00 -14.83
N THR A 322 -9.81 0.26 -15.11
CA THR A 322 -9.86 -1.02 -15.82
C THR A 322 -9.10 -2.07 -15.03
N GLN A 323 -9.65 -3.29 -14.98
CA GLN A 323 -8.94 -4.43 -14.42
C GLN A 323 -7.86 -4.88 -15.40
N LYS A 324 -6.62 -5.03 -14.91
CA LYS A 324 -5.55 -5.62 -15.73
C LYS A 324 -5.80 -7.10 -15.98
N THR A 325 -5.57 -7.55 -17.20
CA THR A 325 -5.61 -8.97 -17.53
C THR A 325 -4.30 -9.67 -17.12
N PRO A 326 -4.31 -10.99 -16.88
CA PRO A 326 -3.09 -11.76 -16.61
C PRO A 326 -1.99 -11.57 -17.67
N GLU A 327 -2.37 -11.36 -18.93
CA GLU A 327 -1.44 -11.12 -20.04
C GLU A 327 -0.73 -9.76 -19.90
N GLN A 328 -1.44 -8.72 -19.45
CA GLN A 328 -0.85 -7.41 -19.18
C GLN A 328 0.16 -7.48 -18.02
N GLU A 329 -0.14 -8.25 -16.97
CA GLU A 329 0.80 -8.49 -15.87
C GLU A 329 2.04 -9.25 -16.33
N ALA A 330 1.86 -10.27 -17.18
CA ALA A 330 2.96 -11.05 -17.74
C ALA A 330 3.87 -10.21 -18.65
N SER A 331 3.30 -9.31 -19.47
CA SER A 331 4.06 -8.40 -20.33
C SER A 331 4.97 -7.45 -19.53
N TYR A 332 4.46 -6.90 -18.42
CA TYR A 332 5.25 -6.06 -17.52
C TYR A 332 6.42 -6.85 -16.90
N LEU A 333 6.18 -8.08 -16.43
CA LEU A 333 7.25 -8.95 -15.91
C LEU A 333 8.38 -9.17 -16.93
N GLN A 334 8.03 -9.42 -18.20
CA GLN A 334 9.02 -9.59 -19.25
C GLN A 334 9.83 -8.32 -19.51
N HIS A 335 9.21 -7.14 -19.41
CA HIS A 335 9.92 -5.87 -19.52
C HIS A 335 10.94 -5.70 -18.38
N ILE A 336 10.54 -5.95 -17.13
CA ILE A 336 11.44 -5.90 -15.98
C ILE A 336 12.61 -6.89 -16.10
N GLN A 337 12.34 -8.12 -16.58
CA GLN A 337 13.40 -9.12 -16.80
C GLN A 337 14.42 -8.63 -17.83
N ARG A 338 13.98 -7.95 -18.90
CA ARG A 338 14.88 -7.33 -19.88
C ARG A 338 15.71 -6.20 -19.28
N GLU A 339 15.10 -5.32 -18.48
CA GLU A 339 15.84 -4.25 -17.80
C GLU A 339 16.88 -4.80 -16.82
N LYS A 340 16.54 -5.85 -16.07
CA LYS A 340 17.48 -6.51 -15.15
C LYS A 340 18.69 -7.06 -15.90
N ALA A 341 18.46 -7.76 -17.01
CA ALA A 341 19.53 -8.28 -17.85
C ALA A 341 20.41 -7.18 -18.46
N GLN A 342 19.85 -6.02 -18.81
CA GLN A 342 20.60 -4.88 -19.33
C GLN A 342 21.47 -4.19 -18.28
N ARG A 343 21.06 -4.18 -17.01
CA ARG A 343 21.81 -3.56 -15.90
C ARG A 343 22.87 -4.48 -15.28
N GLU A 344 22.81 -5.77 -15.58
CA GLU A 344 23.79 -6.79 -15.16
C GLU A 344 24.94 -6.98 -16.18
N GLN A 345 24.85 -6.34 -17.36
CA GLN A 345 25.91 -6.22 -18.37
C GLN A 345 26.69 -4.92 -18.17
#